data_AF-A0A8J4X423-F1
#
_entry.id   AF-A0A8J4X423-F1
#
_cell.length_a   1.000
_cell.length_b   1.000
_cell.length_c   1.000
_cell.angle_alpha   90.00
_cell.angle_beta   90.00
_cell.angle_gamma   90.00
#
_symmetry.space_group_name_H-M   'P 1'
#
loop_
_entity.id
_entity.type
_entity.pdbx_description
1 polymer ?
#
loop_
_entity_poly.entity_id
_entity_poly.type
_entity_poly.pdbx_seq_one_letter_code
_entity_poly.pdbx_strand_id
1 'polypeptide(L)'
;HHLDKDTTRDEEGEEKKIIKTKKSTLQTEYEVLMSSVDQHSSEVKVFIPEVVEKCAEDKTKNEYRCLCPHAGQFMCNVIKLMFEIEGEGEVLYRIVSWDSCPLDGLDQKEPAGPLYSINCHKGLIKYLHLPHCETRTDGEGLTVAHVTGGNVEIIKPQTITNTHVVIDVQGFSLFGLLRARLFKAHPIEAQVLLFYKELNGKNSNVSKLHMHLLPGNVPAEEVQKKNECKTYIETSATCELTPGNKYWPFTKNTDHEITIQPECEKFRRDYSTNYHPTFEVFFYTKVNKITLGLLDEREEEVWSRLVFLKDTEAASPKLDTT
;
A
#
# COMPACT_ATOMS: atom_id res chain seq x y z
N HIS A 1 52.87 -36.22 -24.32
CA HIS A 1 51.80 -35.55 -23.55
C HIS A 1 50.55 -35.46 -24.41
N HIS A 2 49.73 -36.52 -24.37
CA HIS A 2 48.36 -36.52 -24.88
C HIS A 2 47.46 -36.33 -23.66
N LEU A 3 46.55 -35.35 -23.67
CA LEU A 3 45.40 -35.26 -22.77
C LEU A 3 44.35 -34.29 -23.35
N ASP A 4 43.11 -34.79 -23.37
CA ASP A 4 41.81 -34.13 -23.24
C ASP A 4 41.40 -33.01 -24.20
N LYS A 5 40.63 -33.40 -25.23
CA LYS A 5 39.65 -32.52 -25.88
C LYS A 5 38.32 -33.17 -26.28
N ASP A 6 38.15 -34.49 -26.16
CA ASP A 6 36.92 -35.16 -26.63
C ASP A 6 35.88 -35.47 -25.53
N THR A 7 36.23 -35.36 -24.24
CA THR A 7 35.31 -35.68 -23.13
C THR A 7 34.34 -34.55 -22.76
N THR A 8 34.63 -33.30 -23.12
CA THR A 8 33.82 -32.13 -22.69
C THR A 8 32.58 -31.86 -23.54
N ARG A 9 32.47 -32.49 -24.72
CA ARG A 9 31.38 -32.18 -25.67
C ARG A 9 30.15 -33.07 -25.50
N ASP A 10 30.34 -34.27 -24.95
CA ASP A 10 29.25 -35.23 -24.70
C ASP A 10 28.53 -34.94 -23.36
N GLU A 11 29.25 -34.49 -22.33
CA GLU A 11 28.66 -34.10 -21.03
C GLU A 11 27.73 -32.89 -21.14
N GLU A 12 28.09 -31.87 -21.92
CA GLU A 12 27.22 -30.70 -22.18
C GLU A 12 25.92 -31.07 -22.92
N GLY A 13 25.98 -32.10 -23.79
CA GLY A 13 24.82 -32.57 -24.55
C GLY A 13 23.80 -33.31 -23.69
N GLU A 14 24.30 -34.08 -22.71
CA GLU A 14 23.48 -34.85 -21.78
C GLU A 14 22.84 -33.95 -20.71
N GLU A 15 23.57 -32.95 -20.21
CA GLU A 15 23.05 -31.97 -19.25
C GLU A 15 21.93 -31.10 -19.85
N LYS A 16 22.10 -30.65 -21.11
CA LYS A 16 21.06 -29.89 -21.84
C LYS A 16 19.79 -30.73 -22.07
N LYS A 17 19.92 -32.04 -22.24
CA LYS A 17 18.79 -32.96 -22.42
C LYS A 17 18.04 -33.18 -21.11
N ILE A 18 18.75 -33.33 -19.99
CA ILE A 18 18.17 -33.45 -18.64
C ILE A 18 17.42 -32.18 -18.25
N ILE A 19 18.00 -31.00 -18.51
CA ILE A 19 17.35 -29.71 -18.24
C ILE A 19 16.06 -29.55 -19.05
N LYS A 20 16.06 -29.95 -20.33
CA LYS A 20 14.89 -29.86 -21.19
C LYS A 20 13.76 -30.81 -20.74
N THR A 21 14.10 -32.03 -20.33
CA THR A 21 13.12 -32.99 -19.80
C THR A 21 12.55 -32.54 -18.46
N LYS A 22 13.38 -32.06 -17.52
CA LYS A 22 12.91 -31.50 -16.24
C LYS A 22 12.01 -30.29 -16.43
N LYS A 23 12.33 -29.40 -17.38
CA LYS A 23 11.50 -28.23 -17.70
C LYS A 23 10.14 -28.63 -18.28
N SER A 24 10.10 -29.67 -19.12
CA SER A 24 8.84 -30.21 -19.65
C SER A 24 7.98 -30.85 -18.56
N THR A 25 8.59 -31.62 -17.65
CA THR A 25 7.86 -32.27 -16.54
C THR A 25 7.31 -31.24 -15.56
N LEU A 26 8.10 -30.21 -15.20
CA LEU A 26 7.64 -29.10 -14.35
C LEU A 26 6.51 -28.30 -15.00
N GLN A 27 6.55 -28.10 -16.31
CA GLN A 27 5.48 -27.42 -17.05
C GLN A 27 4.17 -28.22 -17.01
N THR A 28 4.24 -29.53 -17.23
CA THR A 28 3.06 -30.42 -17.17
C THR A 28 2.53 -30.54 -15.74
N GLU A 29 3.39 -30.62 -14.72
CA GLU A 29 2.96 -30.61 -13.32
C GLU A 29 2.31 -29.28 -12.93
N TYR A 30 2.79 -28.15 -13.46
CA TYR A 30 2.14 -26.84 -13.28
C TYR A 30 0.78 -26.77 -13.96
N GLU A 31 0.63 -27.30 -15.17
CA GLU A 31 -0.65 -27.34 -15.89
C GLU A 31 -1.66 -28.29 -15.23
N VAL A 32 -1.20 -29.40 -14.66
CA VAL A 32 -2.03 -30.32 -13.86
C VAL A 32 -2.41 -29.70 -12.51
N LEU A 33 -1.50 -28.99 -11.86
CA LEU A 33 -1.79 -28.24 -10.62
C LEU A 33 -2.81 -27.13 -10.89
N MET A 34 -2.65 -26.37 -11.98
CA MET A 34 -3.56 -25.28 -12.38
C MET A 34 -4.92 -25.77 -12.87
N SER A 35 -5.04 -27.02 -13.35
CA SER A 35 -6.33 -27.64 -13.69
C SER A 35 -7.00 -28.36 -12.52
N SER A 36 -6.30 -28.51 -11.39
CA SER A 36 -6.84 -29.07 -10.14
C SER A 36 -7.29 -28.01 -9.12
N VAL A 37 -7.15 -26.71 -9.44
CA VAL A 37 -7.73 -25.63 -8.63
C VAL A 37 -9.20 -25.50 -8.99
N ASP A 38 -10.03 -25.75 -8.00
CA ASP A 38 -11.47 -25.95 -8.08
C ASP A 38 -12.27 -24.88 -8.85
N GLN A 39 -13.29 -25.44 -9.47
CA GLN A 39 -14.30 -24.88 -10.32
C GLN A 39 -15.39 -24.17 -9.48
N HIS A 40 -15.12 -22.98 -8.93
CA HIS A 40 -16.12 -21.97 -8.50
C HIS A 40 -15.54 -20.59 -8.10
N SER A 41 -14.36 -20.20 -8.60
CA SER A 41 -13.85 -18.84 -8.33
C SER A 41 -14.60 -17.82 -9.19
N SER A 42 -15.45 -17.01 -8.56
CA SER A 42 -16.02 -15.83 -9.22
C SER A 42 -14.87 -14.87 -9.52
N GLU A 43 -14.59 -14.61 -10.79
CA GLU A 43 -13.49 -13.72 -11.19
C GLU A 43 -13.63 -12.33 -10.54
N VAL A 44 -12.60 -11.90 -9.79
CA VAL A 44 -12.56 -10.58 -9.17
C VAL A 44 -12.35 -9.51 -10.24
N LYS A 45 -13.30 -8.59 -10.38
CA LYS A 45 -13.23 -7.48 -11.32
C LYS A 45 -12.55 -6.28 -10.68
N VAL A 46 -11.39 -5.89 -11.21
CA VAL A 46 -10.68 -4.70 -10.76
C VAL A 46 -11.22 -3.47 -11.50
N PHE A 47 -11.52 -2.40 -10.77
CA PHE A 47 -12.01 -1.15 -11.35
C PHE A 47 -11.21 0.06 -10.86
N ILE A 48 -11.18 1.10 -11.69
CA ILE A 48 -10.72 2.44 -11.29
C ILE A 48 -11.98 3.21 -10.85
N PRO A 49 -12.04 3.72 -9.61
CA PRO A 49 -13.24 4.39 -9.13
C PRO A 49 -13.44 5.73 -9.83
N GLU A 50 -14.70 6.07 -10.10
CA GLU A 50 -15.06 7.42 -10.51
C GLU A 50 -15.09 8.34 -9.29
N VAL A 51 -14.58 9.56 -9.42
CA VAL A 51 -14.65 10.58 -8.36
C VAL A 51 -15.88 11.44 -8.61
N VAL A 52 -16.88 11.34 -7.73
CA VAL A 52 -18.22 11.92 -7.94
C VAL A 52 -18.28 13.39 -7.53
N GLU A 53 -17.74 13.73 -6.37
CA GLU A 53 -17.75 15.10 -5.86
C GLU A 53 -16.62 15.33 -4.86
N LYS A 54 -16.10 16.57 -4.83
CA LYS A 54 -15.35 17.09 -3.68
C LYS A 54 -16.38 17.66 -2.72
N CYS A 55 -16.52 17.12 -1.51
CA CYS A 55 -17.47 17.66 -0.53
C CYS A 55 -17.34 19.20 -0.45
N ALA A 56 -18.45 19.93 -0.60
CA ALA A 56 -18.45 21.39 -0.65
C ALA A 56 -17.84 22.05 0.61
N GLU A 57 -17.92 21.35 1.74
CA GLU A 57 -17.39 21.76 3.05
C GLU A 57 -15.93 21.31 3.26
N ASP A 58 -15.45 20.30 2.54
CA ASP A 58 -14.10 19.77 2.63
C ASP A 58 -13.62 19.26 1.26
N LYS A 59 -13.04 20.18 0.49
CA LYS A 59 -12.51 19.92 -0.86
C LYS A 59 -11.40 18.86 -0.91
N THR A 60 -10.98 18.33 0.24
CA THR A 60 -9.93 17.33 0.37
C THR A 60 -10.45 15.91 0.58
N LYS A 61 -11.77 15.72 0.70
CA LYS A 61 -12.41 14.39 0.79
C LYS A 61 -13.07 14.04 -0.53
N ASN A 62 -12.55 13.01 -1.19
CA ASN A 62 -13.12 12.49 -2.43
C ASN A 62 -14.19 11.46 -2.10
N GLU A 63 -15.36 11.58 -2.72
CA GLU A 63 -16.31 10.47 -2.81
C GLU A 63 -16.05 9.66 -4.08
N TYR A 64 -15.91 8.36 -3.89
CA TYR A 64 -15.66 7.37 -4.93
C TYR A 64 -16.94 6.63 -5.26
N ARG A 65 -17.10 6.28 -6.54
CA ARG A 65 -18.20 5.47 -7.05
C ARG A 65 -17.71 4.19 -7.69
N CYS A 66 -18.40 3.10 -7.36
CA CYS A 66 -18.32 1.81 -8.02
C CYS A 66 -19.65 1.51 -8.70
N LEU A 67 -19.63 1.34 -10.02
CA LEU A 67 -20.78 0.86 -10.80
C LEU A 67 -20.62 -0.64 -11.04
N CYS A 68 -21.57 -1.42 -10.53
CA CYS A 68 -21.57 -2.86 -10.64
C CYS A 68 -22.68 -3.28 -11.61
N PRO A 69 -22.38 -3.69 -12.85
CA PRO A 69 -23.40 -3.96 -13.86
C PRO A 69 -24.19 -5.26 -13.62
N HIS A 70 -23.68 -6.15 -12.77
CA HIS A 70 -24.27 -7.45 -12.46
C HIS A 70 -23.68 -7.99 -11.15
N ALA A 71 -24.21 -9.13 -10.69
CA ALA A 71 -23.68 -9.83 -9.52
C ALA A 71 -22.19 -10.21 -9.67
N GLY A 72 -21.40 -10.07 -8.62
CA GLY A 72 -19.97 -10.42 -8.65
C GLY A 72 -19.13 -9.67 -7.62
N GLN A 73 -17.81 -9.89 -7.70
CA GLN A 73 -16.82 -9.26 -6.83
C GLN A 73 -16.11 -8.12 -7.56
N PHE A 74 -16.10 -6.94 -6.96
CA PHE A 74 -15.55 -5.71 -7.55
C PHE A 74 -14.52 -5.10 -6.59
N MET A 75 -13.25 -5.05 -7.00
CA MET A 75 -12.14 -4.51 -6.21
C MET A 75 -11.66 -3.17 -6.75
N CYS A 76 -11.62 -2.17 -5.87
CA CYS A 76 -11.06 -0.87 -6.20
C CYS A 76 -9.54 -0.96 -6.38
N ASN A 77 -9.02 -0.51 -7.53
CA ASN A 77 -7.58 -0.55 -7.77
C ASN A 77 -6.78 0.41 -6.87
N VAL A 78 -7.39 1.50 -6.41
CA VAL A 78 -6.73 2.56 -5.63
C VAL A 78 -6.64 2.18 -4.16
N ILE A 79 -7.78 1.85 -3.54
CA ILE A 79 -7.85 1.64 -2.08
C ILE A 79 -7.97 0.17 -1.68
N LYS A 80 -8.01 -0.75 -2.66
CA LYS A 80 -8.18 -2.21 -2.50
C LYS A 80 -9.46 -2.68 -1.81
N LEU A 81 -10.32 -1.78 -1.35
CA LEU A 81 -11.67 -2.09 -0.88
C LEU A 81 -12.45 -2.88 -1.95
N MET A 82 -13.08 -3.97 -1.54
CA MET A 82 -13.82 -4.85 -2.45
C MET A 82 -15.23 -5.12 -1.94
N PHE A 83 -16.16 -5.15 -2.90
CA PHE A 83 -17.59 -5.39 -2.68
C PHE A 83 -18.00 -6.67 -3.42
N GLU A 84 -18.70 -7.57 -2.73
CA GLU A 84 -19.45 -8.65 -3.37
C GLU A 84 -20.92 -8.27 -3.43
N ILE A 85 -21.47 -8.14 -4.64
CA ILE A 85 -22.84 -7.65 -4.88
C ILE A 85 -23.67 -8.75 -5.53
N GLU A 86 -24.94 -8.88 -5.15
CA GLU A 86 -25.86 -9.93 -5.66
C GLU A 86 -26.54 -9.60 -7.00
N GLY A 87 -26.32 -8.39 -7.54
CA GLY A 87 -26.96 -7.93 -8.76
C GLY A 87 -26.37 -6.62 -9.28
N GLU A 88 -27.11 -5.92 -10.13
CA GLU A 88 -26.72 -4.56 -10.54
C GLU A 88 -26.78 -3.60 -9.34
N GLY A 89 -25.75 -2.79 -9.15
CA GLY A 89 -25.69 -1.87 -8.03
C GLY A 89 -24.75 -0.69 -8.20
N GLU A 90 -24.91 0.28 -7.30
CA GLU A 90 -24.11 1.49 -7.22
C GLU A 90 -23.68 1.71 -5.77
N VAL A 91 -22.37 1.68 -5.55
CA VAL A 91 -21.76 1.89 -4.23
C VAL A 91 -20.99 3.19 -4.24
N LEU A 92 -21.35 4.10 -3.33
CA LEU A 92 -20.57 5.28 -3.00
C LEU A 92 -19.77 5.02 -1.74
N TYR A 93 -18.51 5.41 -1.76
CA TYR A 93 -17.65 5.27 -0.59
C TYR A 93 -16.59 6.35 -0.51
N ARG A 94 -16.10 6.60 0.69
CA ARG A 94 -14.98 7.52 0.94
C ARG A 94 -14.24 7.17 2.21
N ILE A 95 -12.98 7.58 2.28
CA ILE A 95 -12.18 7.46 3.51
C ILE A 95 -12.49 8.66 4.40
N VAL A 96 -12.79 8.39 5.67
CA VAL A 96 -13.09 9.40 6.70
C VAL A 96 -12.14 9.27 7.89
N SER A 97 -12.02 10.31 8.71
CA SER A 97 -11.18 10.26 9.91
C SER A 97 -11.86 9.43 11.02
N TRP A 98 -11.05 8.61 11.69
CA TRP A 98 -11.43 7.95 12.94
C TRP A 98 -11.76 8.93 14.08
N ASP A 99 -11.33 10.19 14.01
CA ASP A 99 -11.65 11.21 15.03
C ASP A 99 -13.16 11.49 15.13
N SER A 100 -13.91 11.18 14.07
CA SER A 100 -15.38 11.30 14.05
C SER A 100 -16.09 10.11 14.71
N CYS A 101 -15.36 9.06 15.09
CA CYS A 101 -15.91 7.85 15.68
C CYS A 101 -15.92 7.95 17.22
N PRO A 102 -17.04 7.64 17.89
CA PRO A 102 -17.08 7.55 19.34
C PRO A 102 -16.36 6.27 19.78
N LEU A 103 -15.07 6.39 20.01
CA LEU A 103 -14.21 5.28 20.45
C LEU A 103 -14.28 5.01 21.96
N ASP A 104 -15.19 5.68 22.68
CA ASP A 104 -15.42 5.48 24.11
C ASP A 104 -15.75 4.01 24.41
N GLY A 105 -15.01 3.40 25.36
CA GLY A 105 -15.14 1.98 25.68
C GLY A 105 -14.38 1.02 24.74
N LEU A 106 -13.67 1.54 23.74
CA LEU A 106 -12.75 0.79 22.88
C LEU A 106 -11.28 1.02 23.26
N ASP A 107 -11.00 1.37 24.52
CA ASP A 107 -9.64 1.68 25.02
C ASP A 107 -8.61 0.57 24.78
N GLN A 108 -9.08 -0.67 24.68
CA GLN A 108 -8.27 -1.86 24.40
C GLN A 108 -8.16 -2.18 22.90
N LYS A 109 -8.68 -1.34 22.01
CA LYS A 109 -8.59 -1.49 20.57
C LYS A 109 -7.94 -0.27 19.91
N GLU A 110 -7.36 -0.50 18.74
CA GLU A 110 -6.80 0.54 17.89
C GLU A 110 -7.16 0.28 16.43
N PRO A 111 -7.24 1.33 15.59
CA PRO A 111 -7.41 1.18 14.16
C PRO A 111 -6.32 0.29 13.52
N ALA A 112 -6.76 -0.59 12.63
CA ALA A 112 -5.90 -1.45 11.80
C ALA A 112 -6.11 -1.20 10.29
N GLY A 113 -6.83 -0.13 9.94
CA GLY A 113 -7.05 0.29 8.57
C GLY A 113 -7.79 1.63 8.49
N PRO A 114 -7.96 2.19 7.28
CA PRO A 114 -8.81 3.34 7.06
C PRO A 114 -10.26 3.08 7.49
N LEU A 115 -10.97 4.14 7.89
CA LEU A 115 -12.41 4.12 8.13
C LEU A 115 -13.13 4.50 6.83
N TYR A 116 -14.03 3.65 6.36
CA TYR A 116 -14.77 3.84 5.11
C TYR A 116 -16.21 4.21 5.40
N SER A 117 -16.65 5.37 4.94
CA SER A 117 -18.08 5.66 4.79
C SER A 117 -18.56 4.96 3.54
N ILE A 118 -19.54 4.08 3.64
CA ILE A 118 -20.06 3.27 2.54
C ILE A 118 -21.57 3.49 2.47
N ASN A 119 -22.09 3.72 1.28
CA ASN A 119 -23.51 3.82 0.98
C ASN A 119 -23.82 3.09 -0.32
N CYS A 120 -24.90 2.32 -0.35
CA CYS A 120 -25.35 1.57 -1.52
C CYS A 120 -26.71 2.11 -1.95
N HIS A 121 -26.76 2.83 -3.09
CA HIS A 121 -27.99 3.46 -3.57
C HIS A 121 -28.87 2.48 -4.36
N LYS A 122 -28.24 1.47 -4.97
CA LYS A 122 -28.88 0.43 -5.76
C LYS A 122 -28.14 -0.88 -5.54
N GLY A 123 -28.88 -1.98 -5.43
CA GLY A 123 -28.32 -3.31 -5.21
C GLY A 123 -28.08 -3.64 -3.73
N LEU A 124 -27.66 -4.89 -3.48
CA LEU A 124 -27.35 -5.41 -2.15
C LEU A 124 -25.89 -5.87 -2.15
N ILE A 125 -25.08 -5.27 -1.26
CA ILE A 125 -23.74 -5.76 -0.95
C ILE A 125 -23.93 -6.95 0.00
N LYS A 126 -23.52 -8.14 -0.44
CA LYS A 126 -23.54 -9.35 0.38
C LYS A 126 -22.34 -9.41 1.31
N TYR A 127 -21.15 -9.19 0.75
CA TYR A 127 -19.91 -9.19 1.53
C TYR A 127 -19.09 -7.94 1.28
N LEU A 128 -18.51 -7.41 2.35
CA LEU A 128 -17.52 -6.35 2.31
C LEU A 128 -16.16 -6.91 2.68
N HIS A 129 -15.17 -6.58 1.85
CA HIS A 129 -13.79 -7.03 2.00
C HIS A 129 -12.94 -5.80 2.34
N LEU A 130 -12.56 -5.69 3.61
CA LEU A 130 -11.75 -4.59 4.14
C LEU A 130 -10.26 -4.92 4.09
N PRO A 131 -9.42 -4.12 3.42
CA PRO A 131 -8.00 -4.42 3.28
C PRO A 131 -7.23 -4.24 4.60
N HIS A 132 -6.35 -5.18 4.91
CA HIS A 132 -5.39 -5.07 6.02
C HIS A 132 -3.95 -5.23 5.54
N CYS A 133 -3.00 -4.90 6.41
CA CYS A 133 -1.56 -5.03 6.17
C CYS A 133 -0.87 -5.93 7.23
N GLU A 134 -1.62 -6.68 8.02
CA GLU A 134 -1.01 -7.67 8.94
C GLU A 134 -0.27 -8.76 8.16
N THR A 135 0.98 -9.06 8.52
CA THR A 135 1.79 -10.12 7.89
C THR A 135 1.57 -11.50 8.53
N ARG A 136 1.00 -11.53 9.74
CA ARG A 136 0.63 -12.79 10.41
C ARG A 136 -0.63 -13.36 9.78
N THR A 137 -0.52 -14.60 9.32
CA THR A 137 -1.57 -15.33 8.60
C THR A 137 -2.78 -15.70 9.45
N ASP A 138 -2.67 -15.65 10.78
CA ASP A 138 -3.80 -15.91 11.67
C ASP A 138 -4.77 -14.72 11.78
N GLY A 139 -4.38 -13.53 11.32
CA GLY A 139 -5.20 -12.33 11.45
C GLY A 139 -5.65 -12.06 12.88
N GLU A 140 -4.93 -12.61 13.87
CA GLU A 140 -5.44 -12.79 15.21
C GLU A 140 -5.75 -11.42 15.83
N GLY A 141 -6.99 -11.28 16.30
CA GLY A 141 -7.46 -10.06 16.96
C GLY A 141 -7.99 -8.96 16.04
N LEU A 142 -8.11 -9.19 14.72
CA LEU A 142 -8.84 -8.28 13.85
C LEU A 142 -10.35 -8.42 14.04
N THR A 143 -11.00 -7.26 14.17
CA THR A 143 -12.46 -7.11 14.25
C THR A 143 -12.88 -5.93 13.38
N VAL A 144 -14.17 -5.84 13.05
CA VAL A 144 -14.69 -4.72 12.26
C VAL A 144 -15.55 -3.83 13.15
N ALA A 145 -15.27 -2.54 13.15
CA ALA A 145 -16.18 -1.53 13.68
C ALA A 145 -17.23 -1.19 12.62
N HIS A 146 -18.49 -1.22 13.03
CA HIS A 146 -19.62 -0.70 12.27
C HIS A 146 -20.22 0.47 13.05
N VAL A 147 -20.07 1.69 12.54
CA VAL A 147 -20.42 2.93 13.26
C VAL A 147 -21.70 3.51 12.69
N THR A 148 -22.79 3.43 13.45
CA THR A 148 -24.11 3.91 13.03
C THR A 148 -24.74 4.76 14.12
N GLY A 149 -25.18 5.98 13.77
CA GLY A 149 -25.92 6.86 14.69
C GLY A 149 -25.16 7.20 15.99
N GLY A 150 -23.83 7.28 15.94
CA GLY A 150 -22.99 7.55 17.11
C GLY A 150 -22.74 6.34 18.02
N ASN A 151 -23.10 5.13 17.59
CA ASN A 151 -22.77 3.88 18.29
C ASN A 151 -21.78 3.06 17.46
N VAL A 152 -20.93 2.29 18.14
CA VAL A 152 -19.99 1.37 17.49
C VAL A 152 -20.37 -0.08 17.82
N GLU A 153 -20.76 -0.81 16.80
CA GLU A 153 -20.94 -2.27 16.85
C GLU A 153 -19.65 -2.96 16.45
N ILE A 154 -19.28 -4.04 17.16
CA ILE A 154 -18.11 -4.85 16.83
C ILE A 154 -18.56 -6.12 16.11
N ILE A 155 -18.28 -6.19 14.82
CA ILE A 155 -18.57 -7.32 13.96
C ILE A 155 -17.35 -8.26 13.96
N LYS A 156 -17.62 -9.56 14.15
CA LYS A 156 -16.61 -10.60 13.98
C LYS A 156 -16.42 -10.91 12.50
N PRO A 157 -15.18 -10.99 11.99
CA PRO A 157 -14.91 -11.45 10.64
C PRO A 157 -15.53 -12.81 10.37
N GLN A 158 -16.07 -13.00 9.17
CA GLN A 158 -16.44 -14.32 8.66
C GLN A 158 -15.20 -15.07 8.20
N THR A 159 -14.32 -14.36 7.48
CA THR A 159 -13.06 -14.87 6.95
C THR A 159 -12.01 -13.78 7.06
N ILE A 160 -10.78 -14.16 7.40
CA ILE A 160 -9.61 -13.29 7.28
C ILE A 160 -8.68 -13.98 6.29
N THR A 161 -8.36 -13.28 5.20
CA THR A 161 -7.42 -13.75 4.17
C THR A 161 -6.04 -13.13 4.43
N ASN A 162 -5.08 -13.32 3.53
CA ASN A 162 -3.78 -12.66 3.66
C ASN A 162 -3.85 -11.14 3.48
N THR A 163 -4.92 -10.61 2.89
CA THR A 163 -5.01 -9.19 2.51
C THR A 163 -6.31 -8.51 2.91
N HIS A 164 -7.36 -9.27 3.21
CA HIS A 164 -8.70 -8.75 3.48
C HIS A 164 -9.40 -9.47 4.62
N VAL A 165 -10.15 -8.69 5.41
CA VAL A 165 -11.19 -9.15 6.32
C VAL A 165 -12.53 -9.13 5.60
N VAL A 166 -13.26 -10.24 5.63
CA VAL A 166 -14.56 -10.40 4.99
C VAL A 166 -15.67 -10.41 6.04
N ILE A 167 -16.69 -9.59 5.84
CA ILE A 167 -17.91 -9.54 6.66
C ILE A 167 -19.17 -9.56 5.80
N ASP A 168 -20.24 -10.13 6.37
CA ASP A 168 -21.61 -9.95 5.89
C ASP A 168 -22.12 -8.57 6.33
N VAL A 169 -22.78 -7.85 5.41
CA VAL A 169 -23.22 -6.47 5.62
C VAL A 169 -24.75 -6.40 5.70
N GLN A 170 -25.28 -6.04 6.88
CA GLN A 170 -26.72 -5.87 7.09
C GLN A 170 -27.19 -4.40 7.07
N GLY A 171 -26.28 -3.45 6.90
CA GLY A 171 -26.58 -2.03 6.84
C GLY A 171 -25.39 -1.23 6.30
N PHE A 172 -25.60 0.03 5.92
CA PHE A 172 -24.55 0.88 5.34
C PHE A 172 -24.30 2.10 6.22
N SER A 173 -23.05 2.30 6.61
CA SER A 173 -22.60 3.43 7.43
C SER A 173 -21.07 3.52 7.37
N LEU A 174 -20.37 3.64 8.50
CA LEU A 174 -18.92 3.61 8.56
C LEU A 174 -18.41 2.22 8.95
N PHE A 175 -17.43 1.71 8.21
CA PHE A 175 -16.77 0.44 8.45
C PHE A 175 -15.26 0.61 8.54
N GLY A 176 -14.64 0.04 9.57
CA GLY A 176 -13.19 0.14 9.75
C GLY A 176 -12.63 -1.02 10.55
N LEU A 177 -11.38 -1.39 10.27
CA LEU A 177 -10.71 -2.47 11.00
C LEU A 177 -10.20 -2.00 12.35
N LEU A 178 -10.42 -2.81 13.36
CA LEU A 178 -9.89 -2.67 14.71
C LEU A 178 -9.05 -3.87 15.08
N ARG A 179 -8.00 -3.63 15.86
CA ARG A 179 -7.15 -4.64 16.46
C ARG A 179 -7.12 -4.47 17.97
N ALA A 180 -7.04 -5.56 18.73
CA ALA A 180 -6.82 -5.47 20.17
C ALA A 180 -5.37 -5.06 20.51
N ARG A 181 -5.21 -4.05 21.38
CA ARG A 181 -3.92 -3.51 21.83
C ARG A 181 -3.11 -4.46 22.71
N LEU A 182 -3.76 -5.47 23.28
CA LEU A 182 -3.13 -6.46 24.16
C LEU A 182 -2.19 -7.41 23.39
N PHE A 183 -2.36 -7.51 22.07
CA PHE A 183 -1.45 -8.30 21.25
C PHE A 183 -0.13 -7.59 21.05
N LYS A 184 0.97 -8.34 21.13
CA LYS A 184 2.31 -7.83 20.82
C LYS A 184 2.32 -7.23 19.40
N ALA A 185 3.00 -6.10 19.24
CA ALA A 185 3.24 -5.54 17.92
C ALA A 185 4.06 -6.54 17.10
N HIS A 186 3.59 -6.80 15.88
CA HIS A 186 4.28 -7.59 14.88
C HIS A 186 4.58 -6.69 13.68
N PRO A 187 5.57 -7.03 12.86
CA PRO A 187 5.75 -6.36 11.58
C PRO A 187 4.43 -6.36 10.80
N ILE A 188 4.12 -5.25 10.16
CA ILE A 188 3.04 -5.13 9.20
C ILE A 188 3.67 -4.75 7.85
N GLU A 189 2.97 -5.08 6.77
CA GLU A 189 3.28 -4.48 5.48
C GLU A 189 3.12 -2.96 5.62
N ALA A 190 4.19 -2.26 5.29
CA ALA A 190 4.31 -0.82 5.38
C ALA A 190 4.85 -0.27 4.07
N GLN A 191 4.84 1.05 3.94
CA GLN A 191 5.34 1.74 2.76
C GLN A 191 6.10 3.01 3.13
N VAL A 192 7.14 3.30 2.34
CA VAL A 192 7.91 4.53 2.40
C VAL A 192 7.56 5.39 1.19
N LEU A 193 6.80 6.47 1.40
CA LEU A 193 6.43 7.41 0.34
C LEU A 193 7.29 8.67 0.42
N LEU A 194 7.75 9.13 -0.74
CA LEU A 194 8.70 10.23 -0.87
C LEU A 194 8.11 11.39 -1.66
N PHE A 195 8.19 12.60 -1.09
CA PHE A 195 7.71 13.83 -1.73
C PHE A 195 8.78 14.92 -1.71
N TYR A 196 9.22 15.38 -2.87
CA TYR A 196 10.27 16.35 -3.03
C TYR A 196 9.74 17.77 -3.27
N LYS A 197 10.40 18.76 -2.68
CA LYS A 197 10.07 20.17 -2.84
C LYS A 197 11.34 21.02 -2.87
N GLU A 198 11.46 21.86 -3.89
CA GLU A 198 12.45 22.94 -3.90
C GLU A 198 11.96 24.12 -3.05
N LEU A 199 12.84 24.68 -2.21
CA LEU A 199 12.52 25.85 -1.41
C LEU A 199 12.96 27.08 -2.21
N ASN A 200 11.99 27.69 -2.91
CA ASN A 200 12.22 28.82 -3.81
C ASN A 200 12.67 30.09 -3.06
N GLY A 201 13.97 30.27 -2.93
CA GLY A 201 14.63 31.56 -2.76
C GLY A 201 15.53 31.82 -3.97
N LYS A 202 15.52 33.04 -4.51
CA LYS A 202 16.25 33.42 -5.75
C LYS A 202 17.75 33.08 -5.77
N ASN A 203 18.35 32.70 -4.63
CA ASN A 203 19.75 32.29 -4.48
C ASN A 203 19.94 31.05 -3.56
N SER A 204 18.91 30.26 -3.25
CA SER A 204 19.03 29.11 -2.34
C SER A 204 18.96 27.78 -3.08
N ASN A 205 20.05 27.00 -3.04
CA ASN A 205 20.07 25.60 -3.50
C ASN A 205 19.45 24.65 -2.45
N VAL A 206 18.51 25.15 -1.66
CA VAL A 206 17.91 24.40 -0.57
C VAL A 206 16.69 23.66 -1.10
N SER A 207 16.69 22.35 -0.92
CA SER A 207 15.53 21.51 -1.20
C SER A 207 15.23 20.61 -0.02
N LYS A 208 14.02 20.06 -0.04
CA LYS A 208 13.52 19.23 1.04
C LYS A 208 12.80 18.01 0.47
N LEU A 209 13.09 16.85 1.05
CA LEU A 209 12.36 15.62 0.82
C LEU A 209 11.57 15.25 2.08
N HIS A 210 10.31 14.91 1.87
CA HIS A 210 9.39 14.40 2.88
C HIS A 210 9.33 12.89 2.74
N MET A 211 9.65 12.20 3.83
CA MET A 211 9.58 10.73 3.92
C MET A 211 8.43 10.37 4.86
N HIS A 212 7.45 9.64 4.34
CA HIS A 212 6.30 9.15 5.09
C HIS A 212 6.44 7.65 5.31
N LEU A 213 6.44 7.21 6.57
CA LEU A 213 6.28 5.81 6.95
C LEU A 213 4.81 5.58 7.25
N LEU A 214 4.13 4.79 6.41
CA LEU A 214 2.69 4.53 6.55
C LEU A 214 2.40 3.02 6.50
N PRO A 215 1.31 2.56 7.12
CA PRO A 215 0.80 1.21 6.89
C PRO A 215 0.53 0.95 5.41
N GLY A 216 0.75 -0.28 4.94
CA GLY A 216 0.60 -0.65 3.52
C GLY A 216 -0.84 -0.53 3.00
N ASN A 217 -1.83 -0.61 3.90
CA ASN A 217 -3.25 -0.42 3.56
C ASN A 217 -3.70 1.06 3.59
N VAL A 218 -2.78 2.02 3.74
CA VAL A 218 -3.04 3.43 3.46
C VAL A 218 -2.89 3.67 1.95
N PRO A 219 -3.91 4.19 1.23
CA PRO A 219 -3.80 4.39 -0.22
C PRO A 219 -2.79 5.48 -0.57
N ALA A 220 -1.77 5.15 -1.38
CA ALA A 220 -0.72 6.10 -1.76
C ALA A 220 -1.28 7.31 -2.51
N GLU A 221 -2.31 7.11 -3.33
CA GLU A 221 -2.99 8.16 -4.10
C GLU A 221 -3.68 9.19 -3.18
N GLU A 222 -4.19 8.79 -2.02
CA GLU A 222 -4.73 9.73 -1.02
C GLU A 222 -3.63 10.61 -0.42
N VAL A 223 -2.47 10.00 -0.13
CA VAL A 223 -1.30 10.71 0.39
C VAL A 223 -0.75 11.68 -0.65
N GLN A 224 -0.70 11.27 -1.93
CA GLN A 224 -0.25 12.11 -3.04
C GLN A 224 -1.15 13.34 -3.22
N LYS A 225 -2.47 13.17 -3.18
CA LYS A 225 -3.42 14.29 -3.28
C LYS A 225 -3.25 15.32 -2.16
N LYS A 226 -2.99 14.88 -0.93
CA LYS A 226 -2.68 15.79 0.19
C LYS A 226 -1.33 16.51 0.06
N ASN A 227 -0.48 16.04 -0.86
CA ASN A 227 0.86 16.55 -1.11
C ASN A 227 1.04 17.12 -2.53
N GLU A 228 -0.04 17.52 -3.23
CA GLU A 228 -0.04 18.04 -4.62
C GLU A 228 0.97 19.17 -4.90
N CYS A 229 1.39 19.94 -3.89
CA CYS A 229 2.41 20.97 -4.03
C CYS A 229 3.86 20.45 -4.04
N LYS A 230 4.05 19.14 -4.06
CA LYS A 230 5.34 18.44 -4.02
C LYS A 230 5.40 17.40 -5.13
N THR A 231 6.60 17.11 -5.60
CA THR A 231 6.83 16.05 -6.58
C THR A 231 6.86 14.70 -5.87
N TYR A 232 5.92 13.81 -6.18
CA TYR A 232 5.98 12.42 -5.73
C TYR A 232 7.13 11.71 -6.44
N ILE A 233 7.99 11.02 -5.68
CA ILE A 233 9.07 10.22 -6.24
C ILE A 233 8.65 8.76 -6.22
N GLU A 234 8.43 8.19 -7.41
CA GLU A 234 8.11 6.79 -7.57
C GLU A 234 9.33 5.91 -7.21
N THR A 235 9.09 4.91 -6.37
CA THR A 235 10.10 3.93 -5.94
C THR A 235 9.42 2.65 -5.45
N SER A 236 10.16 1.57 -5.25
CA SER A 236 9.64 0.39 -4.56
C SER A 236 9.48 0.68 -3.06
N ALA A 237 8.30 1.18 -2.73
CA ALA A 237 7.93 1.72 -1.42
C ALA A 237 7.71 0.65 -0.34
N THR A 238 7.27 -0.56 -0.71
CA THR A 238 6.90 -1.61 0.23
C THR A 238 8.07 -2.06 1.10
N CYS A 239 7.79 -2.26 2.38
CA CYS A 239 8.70 -2.80 3.40
C CYS A 239 7.88 -3.43 4.54
N GLU A 240 8.55 -3.98 5.55
CA GLU A 240 7.91 -4.43 6.79
C GLU A 240 8.40 -3.56 7.96
N LEU A 241 7.46 -2.96 8.69
CA LEU A 241 7.75 -2.15 9.86
C LEU A 241 6.89 -2.59 11.04
N THR A 242 7.43 -2.53 12.25
CA THR A 242 6.73 -2.91 13.49
C THR A 242 6.19 -1.66 14.16
N PRO A 243 4.86 -1.52 14.32
CA PRO A 243 4.27 -0.38 15.02
C PRO A 243 4.81 -0.24 16.43
N GLY A 244 5.18 0.97 16.82
CA GLY A 244 5.75 1.30 18.14
C GLY A 244 7.28 1.31 18.19
N ASN A 245 7.96 0.62 17.26
CA ASN A 245 9.42 0.66 17.17
C ASN A 245 9.90 1.98 16.59
N LYS A 246 11.11 2.40 16.98
CA LYS A 246 11.80 3.54 16.40
C LYS A 246 12.55 3.14 15.13
N TYR A 247 12.66 4.12 14.24
CA TYR A 247 13.41 3.99 12.99
C TYR A 247 14.29 5.22 12.75
N TRP A 248 15.43 5.01 12.09
CA TRP A 248 16.42 6.05 11.77
C TRP A 248 16.62 6.15 10.26
N PRO A 249 16.29 7.29 9.64
CA PRO A 249 16.62 7.53 8.23
C PRO A 249 18.13 7.76 8.08
N PHE A 250 18.71 7.23 7.01
CA PHE A 250 20.12 7.44 6.69
C PHE A 250 20.36 7.68 5.20
N THR A 251 21.55 8.18 4.89
CA THR A 251 22.02 8.40 3.52
C THR A 251 23.43 7.83 3.35
N LYS A 252 23.71 7.13 2.25
CA LYS A 252 25.04 6.57 1.97
C LYS A 252 25.97 7.50 1.16
N ASN A 253 25.43 8.53 0.50
CA ASN A 253 26.21 9.48 -0.30
C ASN A 253 26.40 10.78 0.49
N THR A 254 27.60 11.00 1.04
CA THR A 254 27.90 12.07 2.00
C THR A 254 28.63 13.28 1.42
N ASP A 255 28.77 13.38 0.10
CA ASP A 255 29.40 14.55 -0.56
C ASP A 255 28.51 15.81 -0.51
N HIS A 256 27.36 15.72 0.15
CA HIS A 256 26.33 16.75 0.21
C HIS A 256 26.08 17.16 1.66
N GLU A 257 25.86 18.45 1.87
CA GLU A 257 25.41 18.98 3.16
C GLU A 257 23.93 18.63 3.33
N ILE A 258 23.67 17.62 4.18
CA ILE A 258 22.35 17.04 4.43
C ILE A 258 22.04 17.11 5.91
N THR A 259 20.79 17.42 6.23
CA THR A 259 20.26 17.31 7.60
C THR A 259 18.95 16.54 7.58
N ILE A 260 18.79 15.60 8.51
CA ILE A 260 17.55 14.83 8.64
C ILE A 260 16.91 15.16 9.98
N GLN A 261 15.59 15.37 9.99
CA GLN A 261 14.83 15.56 11.22
C GLN A 261 13.48 14.81 11.19
N PRO A 262 12.98 14.33 12.34
CA PRO A 262 13.78 14.08 13.55
C PRO A 262 14.88 13.03 13.27
N GLU A 263 15.84 12.90 14.18
CA GLU A 263 16.90 11.88 14.06
C GLU A 263 16.32 10.45 14.07
N CYS A 264 15.26 10.24 14.85
CA CYS A 264 14.44 9.03 14.83
C CYS A 264 13.00 9.34 15.21
N GLU A 265 12.07 8.49 14.79
CA GLU A 265 10.66 8.55 15.19
C GLU A 265 10.08 7.14 15.24
N LYS A 266 9.01 6.98 16.04
CA LYS A 266 8.25 5.73 16.11
C LYS A 266 7.36 5.56 14.90
N PHE A 267 7.38 4.38 14.29
CA PHE A 267 6.38 4.02 13.30
C PHE A 267 5.02 3.82 13.98
N ARG A 268 3.99 4.55 13.53
CA ARG A 268 2.63 4.49 14.08
C ARG A 268 1.67 3.98 13.01
N ARG A 269 0.57 3.35 13.47
CA ARG A 269 -0.60 3.03 12.63
C ARG A 269 -1.40 4.31 12.34
N ASP A 270 -0.85 5.20 11.53
CA ASP A 270 -1.50 6.47 11.21
C ASP A 270 -2.58 6.31 10.13
N TYR A 271 -3.83 6.39 10.57
CA TYR A 271 -5.03 6.43 9.73
C TYR A 271 -5.81 7.74 9.89
N SER A 272 -5.15 8.82 10.35
CA SER A 272 -5.76 10.13 10.67
C SER A 272 -6.12 10.98 9.44
N THR A 273 -5.81 10.53 8.23
CA THR A 273 -6.06 11.21 6.93
C THR A 273 -5.29 12.52 6.68
N ASN A 274 -4.51 13.02 7.66
CA ASN A 274 -3.65 14.20 7.49
C ASN A 274 -2.27 13.86 6.89
N TYR A 275 -1.80 12.62 7.07
CA TYR A 275 -0.56 12.06 6.52
C TYR A 275 0.64 13.01 6.61
N HIS A 276 1.08 13.34 7.83
CA HIS A 276 2.29 14.14 8.02
C HIS A 276 3.56 13.35 7.65
N PRO A 277 4.63 13.99 7.16
CA PRO A 277 5.90 13.31 6.96
C PRO A 277 6.45 12.82 8.30
N THR A 278 6.97 11.60 8.31
CA THR A 278 7.68 11.04 9.47
C THR A 278 9.06 11.65 9.60
N PHE A 279 9.74 11.88 8.46
CA PHE A 279 11.04 12.54 8.40
C PHE A 279 11.09 13.59 7.30
N GLU A 280 11.92 14.60 7.52
CA GLU A 280 12.28 15.62 6.56
C GLU A 280 13.79 15.57 6.33
N VAL A 281 14.20 15.42 5.07
CA VAL A 281 15.59 15.45 4.64
C VAL A 281 15.84 16.77 3.91
N PHE A 282 16.70 17.61 4.46
CA PHE A 282 17.10 18.89 3.90
C PHE A 282 18.40 18.72 3.12
N PHE A 283 18.44 19.29 1.92
CA PHE A 283 19.63 19.38 1.09
C PHE A 283 20.00 20.85 0.97
N TYR A 284 21.23 21.22 1.34
CA TYR A 284 21.74 22.60 1.20
C TYR A 284 22.56 22.82 -0.07
N THR A 285 22.90 21.72 -0.75
CA THR A 285 23.56 21.70 -2.06
C THR A 285 22.65 21.06 -3.11
N LYS A 286 22.89 21.32 -4.40
CA LYS A 286 22.14 20.67 -5.48
C LYS A 286 22.42 19.16 -5.52
N VAL A 287 21.39 18.36 -5.29
CA VAL A 287 21.42 16.90 -5.34
C VAL A 287 20.52 16.40 -6.46
N ASN A 288 21.05 15.55 -7.35
CA ASN A 288 20.25 14.93 -8.42
C ASN A 288 19.81 13.50 -8.05
N LYS A 289 20.65 12.78 -7.30
CA LYS A 289 20.38 11.42 -6.84
C LYS A 289 20.95 11.19 -5.45
N ILE A 290 20.28 10.36 -4.68
CA ILE A 290 20.73 9.98 -3.34
C ILE A 290 20.29 8.57 -2.98
N THR A 291 21.12 7.84 -2.24
CA THR A 291 20.69 6.60 -1.60
C THR A 291 20.12 6.94 -0.23
N LEU A 292 18.83 6.67 -0.05
CA LEU A 292 18.10 6.83 1.21
C LEU A 292 17.73 5.47 1.76
N GLY A 293 17.82 5.30 3.08
CA GLY A 293 17.37 4.09 3.74
C GLY A 293 16.85 4.34 5.14
N LEU A 294 16.40 3.25 5.76
CA LEU A 294 15.82 3.22 7.09
C LEU A 294 16.43 2.06 7.89
N LEU A 295 16.89 2.36 9.10
CA LEU A 295 17.38 1.37 10.07
C LEU A 295 16.32 1.10 11.14
N ASP A 296 16.23 -0.15 11.58
CA ASP A 296 15.47 -0.53 12.78
C ASP A 296 16.30 -0.33 14.07
N GLU A 297 15.70 -0.70 15.22
CA GLU A 297 16.35 -0.60 16.54
C GLU A 297 17.57 -1.51 16.72
N ARG A 298 17.83 -2.44 15.79
CA ARG A 298 18.99 -3.33 15.75
C ARG A 298 20.02 -2.88 14.71
N GLU A 299 19.84 -1.68 14.15
CA GLU A 299 20.68 -1.13 13.08
C GLU A 299 20.63 -1.99 11.80
N GLU A 300 19.56 -2.75 11.59
CA GLU A 300 19.34 -3.50 10.35
C GLU A 300 18.65 -2.61 9.30
N GLU A 301 19.14 -2.67 8.06
CA GLU A 301 18.57 -1.96 6.91
C GLU A 301 17.25 -2.61 6.47
N VAL A 302 16.12 -2.02 6.86
CA VAL A 302 14.77 -2.52 6.55
C VAL A 302 14.19 -1.97 5.25
N TRP A 303 14.72 -0.83 4.77
CA TRP A 303 14.36 -0.24 3.49
C TRP A 303 15.51 0.62 2.98
N SER A 304 15.79 0.61 1.67
CA SER A 304 16.89 1.37 1.08
C SER A 304 16.82 1.44 -0.43
N ARG A 305 16.86 2.65 -1.00
CA ARG A 305 16.67 2.89 -2.43
C ARG A 305 17.60 3.99 -2.94
N LEU A 306 18.05 3.83 -4.18
CA LEU A 306 18.58 4.93 -4.97
C LEU A 306 17.41 5.75 -5.52
N VAL A 307 17.37 7.04 -5.18
CA VAL A 307 16.28 7.96 -5.50
C VAL A 307 16.82 9.07 -6.38
N PHE A 308 16.11 9.39 -7.47
CA PHE A 308 16.38 10.53 -8.32
C PHE A 308 15.45 11.69 -7.92
N LEU A 309 16.02 12.86 -7.60
CA LEU A 309 15.27 14.04 -7.16
C LEU A 309 14.86 14.94 -8.34
N LYS A 310 15.50 14.75 -9.50
CA LYS A 310 15.18 15.42 -10.75
C LYS A 310 15.21 14.40 -11.89
N ASP A 311 14.16 14.39 -12.70
CA ASP A 311 14.19 13.67 -13.96
C ASP A 311 15.25 14.28 -14.85
N THR A 312 16.18 13.44 -15.28
CA THR A 312 17.17 13.81 -16.27
C THR A 312 16.67 13.40 -17.65
N GLU A 313 15.40 13.67 -17.97
CA GLU A 313 14.95 13.64 -19.36
C GLU A 313 15.19 15.01 -19.97
N ALA A 314 16.32 15.14 -20.67
CA ALA A 314 16.46 16.18 -21.67
C ALA A 314 15.30 16.00 -22.67
N ALA A 315 14.46 17.02 -22.79
CA ALA A 315 13.40 17.07 -23.79
C ALA A 315 13.97 16.66 -25.15
N SER A 316 13.56 15.51 -25.66
CA SER A 316 13.77 15.14 -27.06
C SER A 316 13.21 16.27 -27.91
N PRO A 317 13.97 16.84 -28.87
CA PRO A 317 13.43 17.87 -29.73
C PRO A 317 12.26 17.27 -30.50
N LYS A 318 11.09 17.90 -30.37
CA LYS A 318 9.94 17.59 -31.22
C LYS A 318 10.41 17.73 -32.67
N LEU A 319 10.38 16.62 -33.39
CA LEU A 319 10.57 16.63 -34.83
C LEU A 319 9.32 17.30 -35.41
N ASP A 320 9.45 18.57 -35.78
CA ASP A 320 8.46 19.25 -36.60
C ASP A 320 8.40 18.52 -37.95
N THR A 321 7.27 17.86 -38.20
CA THR A 321 6.95 17.35 -39.53
C THR A 321 6.16 18.43 -40.26
N THR A 322 6.81 19.04 -41.24
CA THR A 322 6.25 19.97 -42.22
C THR A 322 5.22 19.31 -43.12
#